data_AF-A0A1W9V4H5-F1
#
_entry.id   AF-A0A1W9V4H5-F1
#
_cell.length_a   1.000
_cell.length_b   1.000
_cell.length_c   1.000
_cell.angle_alpha   90.00
_cell.angle_beta   90.00
_cell.angle_gamma   90.00
#
_symmetry.space_group_name_H-M   'P 1'
#
loop_
_entity.id
_entity.type
_entity.pdbx_description
1 polymer ?
#
loop_
_entity_poly.entity_id
_entity_poly.type
_entity_poly.pdbx_seq_one_letter_code
_entity_poly.pdbx_strand_id
1 'polypeptide(L)'
;MHESLSDESAYPFVFETEILATASQIKMLWEGLVGAGYVLNHPEIVMNRTVTAEDSSLFADSWEIKSFFEKYLEDSDRLLQIDGSETCCYFLLRKQDKGEFKILGWKEVSR
;
A
#
# COMPACT_ATOMS: atom_id res chain seq x y z
N MET A 1 -17.89 -14.93 0.85
CA MET A 1 -17.69 -13.65 0.12
C MET A 1 -16.20 -13.44 0.08
N HIS A 2 -15.60 -13.34 -1.10
CA HIS A 2 -14.24 -12.81 -1.19
C HIS A 2 -14.40 -11.30 -1.31
N GLU A 3 -14.01 -10.57 -0.26
CA GLU A 3 -13.91 -9.11 -0.29
C GLU A 3 -12.85 -8.71 -1.33
N SER A 4 -13.15 -7.69 -2.13
CA SER A 4 -12.20 -7.18 -3.13
C SER A 4 -11.11 -6.38 -2.41
N LEU A 5 -9.86 -6.47 -2.85
CA LEU A 5 -8.77 -5.59 -2.38
C LEU A 5 -9.13 -4.10 -2.51
N SER A 6 -10.02 -3.77 -3.44
CA SER A 6 -10.57 -2.42 -3.61
C SER A 6 -11.41 -1.98 -2.42
N ASP A 7 -12.21 -2.89 -1.84
CA ASP A 7 -13.06 -2.61 -0.69
C ASP A 7 -12.23 -2.50 0.59
N GLU A 8 -11.11 -3.22 0.64
CA GLU A 8 -10.11 -3.12 1.72
C GLU A 8 -9.12 -1.98 1.55
N SER A 9 -9.27 -1.14 0.53
CA SER A 9 -8.41 0.02 0.35
C SER A 9 -9.08 1.29 0.85
N ALA A 10 -8.32 2.17 1.51
CA ALA A 10 -8.76 3.50 1.87
C ALA A 10 -8.39 4.51 0.77
N TYR A 11 -9.15 5.60 0.67
CA TYR A 11 -8.79 6.75 -0.15
C TYR A 11 -8.61 8.00 0.74
N PRO A 12 -7.63 8.87 0.43
CA PRO A 12 -6.66 8.75 -0.65
C PRO A 12 -5.67 7.58 -0.46
N PHE A 13 -5.18 7.01 -1.56
CA PHE A 13 -4.30 5.84 -1.58
C PHE A 13 -2.97 6.17 -2.27
N VAL A 14 -1.84 5.82 -1.68
CA VAL A 14 -0.53 5.98 -2.35
C VAL A 14 -0.21 4.75 -3.18
N PHE A 15 -0.06 4.94 -4.48
CA PHE A 15 0.38 3.89 -5.41
C PHE A 15 1.68 4.33 -6.07
N GLU A 16 2.77 3.60 -5.85
CA GLU A 16 4.09 3.95 -6.37
C GLU A 16 4.52 5.38 -5.98
N THR A 17 4.44 6.32 -6.93
CA THR A 17 4.78 7.74 -6.76
C THR A 17 3.54 8.64 -6.84
N GLU A 18 2.34 8.07 -6.97
CA GLU A 18 1.09 8.78 -7.22
C GLU A 18 0.09 8.62 -6.07
N ILE A 19 -0.84 9.55 -5.96
CA ILE A 19 -1.96 9.49 -5.01
C ILE A 19 -3.25 9.26 -5.79
N LEU A 20 -3.87 8.11 -5.58
CA LEU A 20 -5.19 7.78 -6.11
C LEU A 20 -6.25 8.39 -5.17
N ALA A 21 -6.99 9.36 -5.66
CA ALA A 21 -7.93 10.14 -4.86
C ALA A 21 -9.34 9.53 -4.80
N THR A 22 -9.64 8.52 -5.62
CA THR A 22 -11.00 7.98 -5.78
C THR A 22 -11.02 6.46 -5.73
N ALA A 23 -12.14 5.92 -5.23
CA ALA A 23 -12.39 4.47 -5.23
C ALA A 23 -12.33 3.86 -6.65
N SER A 24 -12.74 4.60 -7.68
CA SER A 24 -12.66 4.13 -9.07
C SER A 24 -11.22 3.91 -9.54
N GLN A 25 -10.29 4.80 -9.18
CA GLN A 25 -8.88 4.64 -9.52
C GLN A 25 -8.27 3.43 -8.82
N ILE A 26 -8.57 3.25 -7.53
CA ILE A 26 -8.12 2.09 -6.74
C ILE A 26 -8.67 0.80 -7.32
N LYS A 27 -9.96 0.79 -7.71
CA LYS A 27 -10.57 -0.36 -8.36
C LYS A 27 -9.87 -0.70 -9.68
N MET A 28 -9.63 0.30 -10.53
CA MET A 28 -8.91 0.11 -11.80
C MET A 28 -7.49 -0.41 -11.59
N LEU A 29 -6.81 0.02 -10.53
CA LEU A 29 -5.50 -0.51 -10.16
C LEU A 29 -5.56 -2.01 -9.87
N TRP A 30 -6.41 -2.44 -8.92
CA TRP A 30 -6.45 -3.85 -8.53
C TRP A 30 -6.96 -4.74 -9.66
N GLU A 31 -7.97 -4.30 -10.41
CA GLU A 31 -8.45 -5.00 -11.61
C GLU A 31 -7.36 -5.08 -12.69
N GLY A 32 -6.55 -4.02 -12.85
CA GLY A 32 -5.43 -3.97 -13.77
C GLY A 32 -4.33 -4.97 -13.41
N LEU A 33 -3.92 -5.04 -12.14
CA LEU A 33 -2.94 -6.00 -11.64
C LEU A 33 -3.41 -7.45 -11.85
N VAL A 34 -4.67 -7.74 -11.48
CA VAL A 34 -5.27 -9.07 -11.69
C VAL A 34 -5.36 -9.39 -13.19
N GLY A 35 -5.81 -8.44 -14.02
CA GLY A 35 -5.95 -8.61 -15.47
C GLY A 35 -4.62 -8.81 -16.18
N ALA A 36 -3.53 -8.23 -15.66
CA ALA A 36 -2.17 -8.44 -16.14
C ALA A 36 -1.56 -9.78 -15.70
N GLY A 37 -2.23 -10.52 -14.81
CA GLY A 37 -1.71 -11.77 -14.25
C GLY A 37 -0.57 -11.54 -13.25
N TYR A 38 -0.61 -10.43 -12.51
CA TYR A 38 0.38 -10.14 -11.49
C TYR A 38 0.41 -11.22 -10.40
N VAL A 39 1.60 -11.73 -10.09
CA VAL A 39 1.80 -12.75 -9.05
C VAL A 39 3.05 -12.42 -8.25
N LEU A 40 2.89 -12.37 -6.92
CA LEU A 40 4.01 -12.33 -5.99
C LEU A 40 4.37 -13.76 -5.59
N ASN A 41 5.49 -14.27 -6.09
CA ASN A 41 5.94 -15.64 -5.87
C ASN A 41 6.69 -15.78 -4.54
N HIS A 42 6.33 -16.81 -3.76
CA HIS A 42 6.92 -17.10 -2.44
C HIS A 42 6.93 -15.89 -1.49
N PRO A 43 5.77 -15.27 -1.22
CA PRO A 43 5.73 -14.05 -0.42
C PRO A 43 6.06 -14.33 1.05
N GLU A 44 7.04 -13.59 1.59
CA GLU A 44 7.39 -13.60 3.01
C GLU A 44 7.37 -12.18 3.58
N ILE A 45 6.73 -12.01 4.74
CA ILE A 45 6.76 -10.73 5.46
C ILE A 45 8.11 -10.60 6.16
N VAL A 46 8.96 -9.72 5.64
CA VAL A 46 10.32 -9.50 6.17
C VAL A 46 10.41 -8.29 7.10
N MET A 47 9.44 -7.37 7.02
CA MET A 47 9.34 -6.23 7.94
C MET A 47 7.87 -5.95 8.28
N ASN A 48 7.62 -5.64 9.55
CA ASN A 48 6.36 -5.09 10.01
C ASN A 48 6.64 -4.13 11.18
N ARG A 49 6.54 -2.82 10.93
CA ARG A 49 6.76 -1.78 11.94
C ARG A 49 5.76 -0.64 11.78
N THR A 50 5.71 0.25 12.77
CA THR A 50 4.95 1.49 12.66
C THR A 50 5.55 2.36 11.55
N VAL A 51 4.68 2.97 10.76
CA VAL A 51 5.08 3.91 9.71
C VAL A 51 5.56 5.23 10.34
N THR A 52 6.58 5.85 9.75
CA THR A 52 7.04 7.19 10.12
C THR A 52 6.91 8.12 8.93
N ALA A 53 6.93 9.43 9.16
CA ALA A 53 6.89 10.41 8.07
C ALA A 53 8.07 10.25 7.08
N GLU A 54 9.23 9.80 7.55
CA GLU A 54 10.44 9.58 6.76
C GLU A 54 10.27 8.45 5.72
N ASP A 55 9.34 7.52 5.97
CA ASP A 55 9.02 6.42 5.06
C ASP A 55 8.39 6.89 3.74
N SER A 56 7.96 8.15 3.67
CA SER A 56 7.49 8.75 2.41
C SER A 56 8.55 8.61 1.31
N SER A 57 9.83 8.63 1.68
CA SER A 57 10.97 8.46 0.76
C SER A 57 11.03 7.10 0.08
N LEU A 58 10.43 6.06 0.68
CA LEU A 58 10.29 4.75 0.04
C LEU A 58 9.39 4.84 -1.20
N PHE A 59 8.40 5.72 -1.18
CA PHE A 59 7.42 5.91 -2.24
C PHE A 59 7.91 6.93 -3.27
N ALA A 60 8.14 8.17 -2.83
CA ALA A 60 8.79 9.20 -3.65
C ALA A 60 9.38 10.32 -2.79
N ASP A 61 10.47 10.94 -3.25
CA ASP A 61 10.97 12.19 -2.68
C ASP A 61 10.23 13.40 -3.29
N SER A 62 8.92 13.47 -3.04
CA SER A 62 8.07 14.57 -3.48
C SER A 62 7.34 15.21 -2.31
N TRP A 63 7.03 16.51 -2.44
CA TRP A 63 6.27 17.24 -1.43
C TRP A 63 4.85 16.67 -1.25
N GLU A 64 4.26 16.15 -2.33
CA GLU A 64 2.92 15.55 -2.34
C GLU A 64 2.87 14.26 -1.52
N ILE A 65 3.85 13.36 -1.70
CA ILE A 65 3.94 12.10 -0.94
C ILE A 65 4.31 12.37 0.52
N LYS A 66 5.22 13.31 0.80
CA LYS A 66 5.48 13.77 2.18
C LYS A 66 4.21 14.29 2.86
N SER A 67 3.48 15.17 2.17
CA SER A 67 2.21 15.70 2.67
C SER A 67 1.15 14.63 2.87
N PHE A 68 1.16 13.56 2.06
CA PHE A 68 0.25 12.43 2.27
C PHE A 68 0.54 11.74 3.60
N PHE A 69 1.81 11.40 3.84
CA PHE A 69 2.24 10.70 5.05
C PHE A 69 1.90 11.51 6.31
N GLU A 70 2.12 12.83 6.28
CA GLU A 70 1.82 13.71 7.41
C GLU A 70 0.32 13.89 7.67
N LYS A 71 -0.52 13.90 6.62
CA LYS A 71 -1.96 14.23 6.75
C LYS A 71 -2.86 13.03 6.94
N TYR A 72 -2.51 11.90 6.31
CA TYR A 72 -3.41 10.76 6.20
C TYR A 72 -2.97 9.56 7.01
N LEU A 73 -1.69 9.45 7.40
CA LEU A 73 -1.23 8.34 8.22
C LEU A 73 -1.30 8.68 9.70
N GLU A 74 -1.58 7.65 10.50
CA GLU A 74 -1.67 7.72 11.96
C GLU A 74 -0.51 6.94 12.59
N ASP A 75 -0.16 7.27 13.84
CA ASP A 75 0.91 6.58 14.60
C ASP A 75 0.67 5.08 14.82
N SER A 76 -0.56 4.61 14.57
CA SER A 76 -0.93 3.20 14.66
C SER A 76 -0.79 2.45 13.33
N ASP A 77 -0.60 3.17 12.22
CA ASP A 77 -0.45 2.60 10.90
C ASP A 77 0.88 1.85 10.77
N ARG A 78 0.86 0.81 9.94
CA ARG A 78 1.95 -0.13 9.80
C ARG A 78 2.52 -0.09 8.39
N LEU A 79 3.84 -0.05 8.31
CA LEU A 79 4.58 -0.35 7.10
C LEU A 79 4.97 -1.83 7.13
N LEU A 80 4.49 -2.56 6.12
CA LEU A 80 4.89 -3.94 5.86
C LEU A 80 5.78 -3.99 4.64
N GLN A 81 6.83 -4.81 4.71
CA GLN A 81 7.61 -5.21 3.54
C GLN A 81 7.39 -6.70 3.31
N ILE A 82 7.02 -7.04 2.09
CA ILE A 82 6.83 -8.41 1.62
C ILE A 82 7.86 -8.67 0.54
N ASP A 83 8.75 -9.62 0.80
CA ASP A 83 9.70 -10.08 -0.19
C ASP A 83 9.09 -11.25 -0.97
N GLY A 84 9.15 -11.18 -2.29
CA GLY A 84 8.99 -12.29 -3.19
C GLY A 84 10.33 -12.72 -3.79
N SER A 85 10.28 -13.72 -4.67
CA SER A 85 11.49 -14.22 -5.35
C SER A 85 12.14 -13.17 -6.25
N GLU A 86 11.33 -12.44 -7.03
CA GLU A 86 11.79 -11.47 -8.04
C GLU A 86 11.55 -10.00 -7.63
N THR A 87 10.54 -9.76 -6.79
CA THR A 87 10.08 -8.40 -6.43
C THR A 87 9.94 -8.27 -4.93
N CYS A 88 10.04 -7.04 -4.45
CA CYS A 88 9.70 -6.66 -3.08
C CYS A 88 8.52 -5.68 -3.14
N CYS A 89 7.60 -5.76 -2.20
CA CYS A 89 6.49 -4.82 -2.10
C CYS A 89 6.42 -4.19 -0.70
N TYR A 90 6.09 -2.90 -0.66
CA TYR A 90 5.73 -2.19 0.55
C TYR A 90 4.22 -1.98 0.60
N PHE A 91 3.63 -2.20 1.78
CA PHE A 91 2.23 -1.93 2.07
C PHE A 91 2.11 -0.98 3.27
N LEU A 92 1.20 -0.02 3.16
CA LEU A 92 0.73 0.79 4.29
C LEU A 92 -0.61 0.25 4.76
N LEU A 93 -0.70 -0.17 6.02
CA LEU A 93 -1.90 -0.79 6.58
C LEU A 93 -2.40 -0.05 7.83
N ARG A 94 -3.70 0.22 7.88
CA ARG A 94 -4.40 0.69 9.08
C ARG A 94 -5.20 -0.44 9.69
N LYS A 95 -4.98 -0.73 10.96
CA LYS A 95 -5.84 -1.66 11.68
C LYS A 95 -7.22 -1.02 11.91
N GLN A 96 -8.27 -1.77 11.63
CA GLN A 96 -9.66 -1.40 11.94
C GLN A 96 -10.15 -2.17 13.17
N ASP A 97 -11.35 -1.84 13.63
CA ASP A 97 -12.03 -2.61 14.65
C ASP A 97 -12.23 -4.07 14.21
N LYS A 98 -12.34 -4.99 15.19
CA LYS A 98 -12.59 -6.42 14.97
C LYS A 98 -11.53 -7.19 14.16
N GLY A 99 -10.35 -6.59 13.94
CA GLY A 99 -9.21 -7.29 13.31
C GLY A 99 -9.16 -7.17 11.79
N GLU A 100 -10.03 -6.36 11.19
CA GLU A 100 -9.96 -5.94 9.79
C GLU A 100 -8.80 -4.94 9.58
N PHE A 101 -8.42 -4.71 8.33
CA PHE A 101 -7.40 -3.73 7.97
C PHE A 101 -7.79 -2.96 6.72
N LYS A 102 -7.34 -1.71 6.62
CA LYS A 102 -7.37 -0.94 5.37
C LYS A 102 -5.99 -0.79 4.78
N ILE A 103 -5.89 -0.95 3.48
CA ILE A 103 -4.70 -0.71 2.68
C ILE A 103 -4.72 0.77 2.29
N LEU A 104 -3.71 1.51 2.72
CA LEU A 104 -3.56 2.95 2.48
C LEU A 104 -2.59 3.22 1.32
N GLY A 105 -1.76 2.25 0.97
CA GLY A 105 -0.83 2.38 -0.12
C GLY A 105 -0.07 1.09 -0.42
N TRP A 106 0.47 1.06 -1.63
CA TRP A 106 1.25 -0.04 -2.17
C TRP A 106 2.35 0.48 -3.08
N LYS A 107 3.51 -0.16 -3.01
CA LYS A 107 4.61 0.07 -3.94
C LYS A 107 5.36 -1.23 -4.19
N GLU A 108 5.66 -1.51 -5.44
CA GLU A 108 6.61 -2.52 -5.85
C GLU A 108 8.02 -1.92 -6.03
N VAL A 109 9.00 -2.75 -5.72
CA VAL A 109 10.40 -2.50 -5.99
C VAL A 109 10.94 -3.73 -6.71
N SER A 110 11.26 -3.56 -7.98
CA SER A 110 12.03 -4.55 -8.74
C SER A 110 13.45 -4.65 -8.18
N ARG A 111 13.96 -5.87 -8.06
CA ARG A 111 15.33 -6.15 -7.61
C ARG A 111 16.34 -6.00 -8.73
#